data_AF-A0A5E9ABI0-F1
#
_entry.id   AF-A0A5E9ABI0-F1
#
_cell.length_a   1.000
_cell.length_b   1.000
_cell.length_c   1.000
_cell.angle_alpha   90.00
_cell.angle_beta   90.00
_cell.angle_gamma   90.00
#
_symmetry.space_group_name_H-M   'P 1'
#
loop_
_entity.id
_entity.type
_entity.pdbx_description
1 polymer ?
#
loop_
_entity_poly.entity_id
_entity_poly.type
_entity_poly.pdbx_seq_one_letter_code
_entity_poly.pdbx_strand_id
1 'polypeptide(L)'
;VVGGPLTMTFLALESTRDLTLTGVVLAASIMSAILVRETFGYSFSTWRFHLRGETIRSAHDVGWMRSLTVGSMMRKDVRTIPASTTLSEFRKEVPLGSAQRVIAVEHADQYVGMLLVPELHSDRSDGDTPVSALAQFKDAVLVPSMNVQTAAETFQRTGAEELAVVEDFDERIVLGLLTESHLMRRYAEELDKARRDLSGEG
;
A
#
# COMPACT_ATOMS: atom_id res chain seq x y z
N VAL A 1 7.73 22.32 -12.01
CA VAL A 1 8.73 22.78 -12.99
C VAL A 1 9.30 21.56 -13.70
N VAL A 2 9.26 21.51 -15.03
CA VAL A 2 9.92 20.44 -15.79
C VAL A 2 11.33 20.91 -16.10
N GLY A 3 12.31 20.31 -15.44
CA GLY A 3 13.71 20.74 -15.45
C GLY A 3 14.14 21.39 -14.13
N GLY A 4 15.42 21.25 -13.78
CA GLY A 4 16.00 21.86 -12.59
C GLY A 4 16.05 23.40 -12.72
N PRO A 5 16.10 24.14 -11.60
CA PRO A 5 16.05 25.61 -11.62
C PRO A 5 17.17 26.24 -12.47
N LEU A 6 18.35 25.62 -12.50
CA LEU A 6 19.46 26.06 -13.34
C LEU A 6 19.16 25.91 -14.83
N THR A 7 18.59 24.78 -15.27
CA THR A 7 18.29 24.52 -16.68
C THR A 7 17.19 25.45 -17.22
N MET A 8 16.17 25.74 -16.42
CA MET A 8 15.13 26.72 -16.78
C MET A 8 15.68 28.15 -16.86
N THR A 9 16.58 28.51 -15.95
CA THR A 9 17.18 29.85 -15.92
C THR A 9 18.08 30.08 -17.14
N PHE A 10 18.87 29.08 -17.54
CA PHE A 10 19.68 29.17 -18.75
C PHE A 10 18.85 29.27 -20.03
N LEU A 11 17.73 28.54 -20.14
CA LEU A 11 16.81 28.66 -21.27
C LEU A 11 16.16 30.05 -21.36
N ALA A 12 15.74 30.61 -20.22
CA ALA A 12 15.18 31.95 -20.18
C ALA A 12 16.23 33.00 -20.62
N LEU A 13 17.46 32.89 -20.13
CA LEU A 13 18.57 33.79 -20.46
C LEU A 13 18.99 33.66 -21.93
N GLU A 14 19.00 32.45 -22.48
CA GLU A 14 19.29 32.21 -23.90
C GLU A 14 18.20 32.77 -24.82
N SER A 15 16.93 32.65 -24.41
CA SER A 15 15.78 33.14 -25.19
C SER A 15 15.59 34.64 -25.13
N THR A 16 15.93 35.31 -24.03
CA THR A 16 15.68 36.76 -23.84
C THR A 16 16.94 37.61 -23.86
N ARG A 17 18.12 37.04 -23.58
CA ARG A 17 19.41 37.73 -23.41
C ARG A 17 19.41 38.89 -22.40
N ASP A 18 18.42 38.93 -21.50
CA ASP A 18 18.30 39.94 -20.45
C ASP A 18 18.67 39.34 -19.08
N LEU A 19 19.78 39.83 -18.54
CA LEU A 19 20.34 39.37 -17.27
C LEU A 19 19.46 39.73 -16.06
N THR A 20 18.69 40.80 -16.15
CA THR A 20 17.80 41.29 -15.08
C THR A 20 16.58 40.38 -14.93
N LEU A 21 16.00 39.99 -16.08
CA LEU A 21 14.86 39.06 -16.15
C LEU A 21 15.26 37.65 -15.69
N THR A 22 16.49 37.24 -15.98
CA THR A 22 17.02 35.95 -15.56
C THR A 22 17.11 35.83 -14.03
N GLY A 23 17.57 36.88 -13.35
CA GLY A 23 17.64 36.89 -11.88
C GLY A 23 16.28 36.70 -11.20
N VAL A 24 15.23 37.33 -11.75
CA VAL A 24 13.85 37.17 -11.25
C VAL A 24 13.33 35.75 -11.49
N VAL A 25 13.61 35.16 -12.66
CA VAL A 25 13.22 33.78 -12.98
C VAL A 25 13.95 32.76 -12.09
N LEU A 26 15.23 32.97 -11.81
CA LEU A 26 15.99 32.14 -10.89
C LEU A 26 15.39 32.21 -9.48
N ALA A 27 15.15 33.42 -8.95
CA ALA A 27 14.55 33.60 -7.63
C ALA A 27 13.15 32.97 -7.53
N ALA A 28 12.31 33.17 -8.55
CA ALA A 28 10.97 32.57 -8.61
C ALA A 28 11.02 31.04 -8.70
N SER A 29 11.96 30.47 -9.47
CA SER A 29 12.12 29.02 -9.58
C SER A 29 12.67 28.38 -8.31
N ILE A 30 13.57 29.05 -7.59
CA ILE A 30 14.08 28.61 -6.29
C ILE A 30 12.97 28.69 -5.24
N MET A 31 12.24 29.80 -5.16
CA MET A 31 11.07 29.94 -4.26
C MET A 31 10.02 28.87 -4.55
N SER A 32 9.71 28.62 -5.82
CA SER A 32 8.78 27.57 -6.23
C SER A 32 9.31 26.18 -5.89
N ALA A 33 10.61 25.92 -6.02
CA ALA A 33 11.23 24.65 -5.64
C ALA A 33 11.25 24.42 -4.12
N ILE A 34 11.46 25.46 -3.32
CA ILE A 34 11.40 25.42 -1.86
C ILE A 34 9.95 25.19 -1.40
N LEU A 35 8.98 25.94 -1.94
CA LEU A 35 7.55 25.72 -1.68
C LEU A 35 7.14 24.29 -2.04
N VAL A 36 7.54 23.79 -3.20
CA VAL A 36 7.23 22.40 -3.63
C VAL A 36 7.87 21.37 -2.70
N ARG A 37 9.10 21.60 -2.21
CA ARG A 37 9.75 20.69 -1.25
C ARG A 37 9.07 20.67 0.10
N GLU A 38 8.62 21.82 0.61
CA GLU A 38 7.88 21.89 1.88
C GLU A 38 6.46 21.35 1.74
N THR A 39 5.82 21.46 0.57
CA THR A 39 4.43 20.99 0.41
C THR A 39 4.29 19.55 -0.11
N PHE A 40 5.31 18.96 -0.78
CA PHE A 40 5.14 17.66 -1.47
C PHE A 40 6.13 16.54 -1.10
N GLY A 41 7.23 16.80 -0.38
CA GLY A 41 8.11 15.75 0.17
C GLY A 41 8.84 14.80 -0.81
N TYR A 42 8.48 14.70 -2.10
CA TYR A 42 9.05 13.75 -3.07
C TYR A 42 9.09 14.26 -4.54
N SER A 43 9.80 13.52 -5.43
CA SER A 43 10.16 13.88 -6.81
C SER A 43 9.09 13.58 -7.89
N PHE A 44 9.08 14.41 -8.95
CA PHE A 44 8.10 14.48 -10.05
C PHE A 44 7.97 13.20 -10.90
N SER A 45 9.00 12.36 -10.95
CA SER A 45 8.97 11.07 -11.67
C SER A 45 8.02 10.06 -11.03
N THR A 46 7.89 10.07 -9.71
CA THR A 46 6.93 9.24 -8.97
C THR A 46 5.51 9.83 -9.05
N TRP A 47 5.40 11.17 -9.07
CA TRP A 47 4.15 11.90 -9.31
C TRP A 47 3.54 11.64 -10.70
N ARG A 48 4.38 11.41 -11.71
CA ARG A 48 3.95 11.13 -13.09
C ARG A 48 3.36 9.73 -13.29
N PHE A 49 3.55 8.82 -12.32
CA PHE A 49 2.77 7.58 -12.21
C PHE A 49 1.52 7.76 -11.33
N HIS A 50 1.54 8.73 -10.41
CA HIS A 50 0.40 9.22 -9.62
C HIS A 50 -0.56 10.16 -10.40
N LEU A 51 -0.31 10.39 -11.69
CA LEU A 51 -0.80 11.53 -12.51
C LEU A 51 -2.32 11.67 -12.73
N ARG A 52 -3.19 11.10 -11.90
CA ARG A 52 -4.65 11.28 -12.02
C ARG A 52 -5.36 11.55 -10.69
N GLY A 53 -4.61 11.78 -9.61
CA GLY A 53 -5.15 12.20 -8.32
C GLY A 53 -5.35 13.71 -8.28
N GLU A 54 -6.55 14.16 -8.62
CA GLU A 54 -7.01 15.47 -8.16
C GLU A 54 -6.82 15.55 -6.65
N THR A 55 -6.31 16.69 -6.20
CA THR A 55 -6.26 17.01 -4.78
C THR A 55 -7.66 16.83 -4.22
N ILE A 56 -7.84 15.86 -3.32
CA ILE A 56 -9.08 15.67 -2.54
C ILE A 56 -9.45 17.03 -1.95
N ARG A 57 -10.43 17.69 -2.57
CA ARG A 57 -10.86 19.06 -2.21
C ARG A 57 -12.38 19.18 -2.15
N SER A 58 -13.13 18.12 -2.43
CA SER A 58 -14.58 18.09 -2.26
C SER A 58 -14.98 17.27 -1.03
N ALA A 59 -15.98 17.76 -0.27
CA ALA A 59 -16.56 17.04 0.86
C ALA A 59 -17.15 15.66 0.46
N HIS A 60 -17.50 15.49 -0.82
CA HIS A 60 -18.01 14.24 -1.38
C HIS A 60 -16.90 13.18 -1.56
N ASP A 61 -15.66 13.60 -1.87
CA ASP A 61 -14.53 12.69 -2.04
C ASP A 61 -14.14 12.00 -0.72
N VAL A 62 -14.19 12.77 0.37
CA VAL A 62 -13.96 12.26 1.74
C VAL A 62 -15.02 11.22 2.13
N GLY A 63 -16.24 11.34 1.62
CA GLY A 63 -17.36 10.46 1.96
C GLY A 63 -17.17 9.02 1.47
N TRP A 64 -16.79 8.84 0.20
CA TRP A 64 -16.60 7.49 -0.36
C TRP A 64 -15.29 6.84 0.09
N MET A 65 -14.23 7.62 0.31
CA MET A 65 -13.00 7.06 0.91
C MET A 65 -13.22 6.58 2.34
N ARG A 66 -14.12 7.22 3.10
CA ARG A 66 -14.55 6.75 4.43
C ARG A 66 -15.43 5.51 4.38
N SER A 67 -16.19 5.30 3.29
CA SER A 67 -17.04 4.10 3.16
C SER A 67 -16.26 2.87 2.68
N LEU A 68 -15.12 3.06 1.99
CA LEU A 68 -14.26 1.97 1.53
C LEU A 68 -13.26 1.54 2.63
N THR A 69 -13.75 0.72 3.55
CA THR A 69 -12.98 0.20 4.69
C THR A 69 -12.41 -1.19 4.43
N VAL A 70 -11.32 -1.53 5.11
CA VAL A 70 -10.74 -2.88 5.10
C VAL A 70 -11.80 -3.92 5.47
N GLY A 71 -12.61 -3.66 6.50
CA GLY A 71 -13.65 -4.60 6.94
C GLY A 71 -14.69 -4.92 5.86
N SER A 72 -14.98 -3.97 4.96
CA SER A 72 -15.89 -4.17 3.83
C SER A 72 -15.27 -4.91 2.64
N MET A 73 -13.95 -4.92 2.53
CA MET A 73 -13.21 -5.51 1.39
C MET A 73 -12.52 -6.83 1.73
N MET A 74 -12.30 -7.11 3.02
CA MET A 74 -11.59 -8.31 3.44
C MET A 74 -12.38 -9.57 3.09
N ARG A 75 -11.64 -10.63 2.77
CA ARG A 75 -12.18 -11.97 2.67
C ARG A 75 -12.08 -12.65 4.03
N LYS A 76 -13.14 -13.33 4.44
CA LYS A 76 -13.23 -14.04 5.73
C LYS A 76 -12.81 -15.51 5.63
N ASP A 77 -12.77 -16.06 4.42
CA ASP A 77 -12.34 -17.44 4.19
C ASP A 77 -10.81 -17.49 4.15
N VAL A 78 -10.23 -17.47 5.35
CA VAL A 78 -8.78 -17.52 5.55
C VAL A 78 -8.36 -18.91 6.01
N ARG A 79 -7.22 -19.36 5.48
CA ARG A 79 -6.57 -20.59 5.94
C ARG A 79 -5.57 -20.22 7.02
N THR A 80 -5.77 -20.74 8.22
CA THR A 80 -4.88 -20.58 9.36
C THR A 80 -4.18 -21.90 9.70
N ILE A 81 -3.02 -21.83 10.35
CA ILE A 81 -2.33 -22.99 10.92
C ILE A 81 -1.66 -22.59 12.25
N PRO A 82 -1.60 -23.49 13.25
CA PRO A 82 -0.85 -23.21 14.46
C PRO A 82 0.61 -22.85 14.17
N ALA A 83 1.11 -21.80 14.80
CA ALA A 83 2.47 -21.31 14.60
C ALA A 83 3.53 -22.30 15.10
N SER A 84 3.15 -23.20 16.02
CA SER A 84 3.97 -24.30 16.52
C SER A 84 4.02 -25.51 15.58
N THR A 85 3.21 -25.57 14.52
CA THR A 85 3.21 -26.67 13.57
C THR A 85 4.58 -26.79 12.92
N THR A 86 5.08 -28.02 12.82
CA THR A 86 6.39 -28.27 12.22
C THR A 86 6.34 -28.09 10.70
N LEU A 87 7.48 -27.73 10.10
CA LEU A 87 7.59 -27.57 8.65
C LEU A 87 7.18 -28.84 7.88
N SER A 88 7.47 -30.02 8.44
CA SER A 88 7.12 -31.30 7.83
C SER A 88 5.61 -31.57 7.82
N GLU A 89 4.92 -31.21 8.90
CA GLU A 89 3.45 -31.29 9.02
C GLU A 89 2.78 -30.26 8.11
N PHE A 90 3.28 -29.02 8.11
CA PHE A 90 2.79 -27.97 7.21
C PHE A 90 2.79 -28.43 5.75
N ARG A 91 3.89 -29.04 5.27
CA ARG A 91 3.99 -29.52 3.88
C ARG A 91 2.99 -30.63 3.53
N LYS A 92 2.59 -31.44 4.51
CA LYS A 92 1.57 -32.49 4.34
C LYS A 92 0.16 -31.89 4.30
N GLU A 93 -0.13 -30.95 5.21
CA GLU A 93 -1.45 -30.33 5.32
C GLU A 93 -1.71 -29.29 4.21
N VAL A 94 -0.67 -28.60 3.76
CA VAL A 94 -0.72 -27.52 2.75
C VAL A 94 0.17 -27.90 1.57
N PRO A 95 -0.34 -28.70 0.61
CA PRO A 95 0.40 -29.01 -0.61
C PRO A 95 0.67 -27.77 -1.47
N LEU A 96 1.74 -27.82 -2.27
CA LEU A 96 2.01 -26.80 -3.30
C LEU A 96 0.78 -26.61 -4.21
N GLY A 97 0.43 -25.35 -4.48
CA GLY A 97 -0.72 -24.98 -5.31
C GLY A 97 -2.07 -24.98 -4.60
N SER A 98 -2.16 -25.50 -3.37
CA SER A 98 -3.42 -25.46 -2.59
C SER A 98 -3.77 -24.06 -2.08
N ALA A 99 -2.75 -23.24 -1.81
CA ALA A 99 -2.87 -21.83 -1.47
C ALA A 99 -1.55 -21.13 -1.82
N GLN A 100 -1.59 -19.82 -2.03
CA GLN A 100 -0.36 -19.02 -2.15
C GLN A 100 0.23 -18.69 -0.77
N ARG A 101 -0.64 -18.39 0.20
CA ARG A 101 -0.28 -17.98 1.56
C ARG A 101 -1.21 -18.63 2.58
N VAL A 102 -0.71 -18.80 3.80
CA VAL A 102 -1.44 -19.28 4.99
C VAL A 102 -1.08 -18.37 6.16
N ILE A 103 -2.00 -18.15 7.08
CA ILE A 103 -1.75 -17.33 8.27
C ILE A 103 -1.29 -18.23 9.42
N ALA A 104 -0.14 -17.95 10.01
CA ALA A 104 0.29 -18.58 11.26
C ALA A 104 -0.41 -17.89 12.44
N VAL A 105 -1.04 -18.68 13.30
CA VAL A 105 -1.75 -18.21 14.49
C VAL A 105 -1.29 -18.94 15.75
N GLU A 106 -1.38 -18.28 16.90
CA GLU A 106 -1.17 -18.91 18.21
C GLU A 106 -2.54 -19.26 18.84
N HIS A 107 -2.61 -19.30 20.17
CA HIS A 107 -3.85 -19.58 20.89
C HIS A 107 -4.91 -18.51 20.57
N ALA A 108 -6.16 -18.95 20.43
CA ALA A 108 -7.31 -18.09 20.14
C ALA A 108 -7.20 -17.30 18.80
N ASP A 109 -6.57 -17.87 17.77
CA ASP A 109 -6.42 -17.23 16.45
C ASP A 109 -5.62 -15.91 16.46
N GLN A 110 -4.78 -15.70 17.48
CA GLN A 110 -3.87 -14.56 17.54
C GLN A 110 -2.84 -14.62 16.42
N TYR A 111 -2.69 -13.54 15.67
CA TYR A 111 -1.79 -13.44 14.52
C TYR A 111 -0.31 -13.53 14.91
N VAL A 112 0.43 -14.43 14.24
CA VAL A 112 1.89 -14.57 14.39
C VAL A 112 2.65 -14.11 13.13
N GLY A 113 2.08 -14.35 11.95
CA GLY A 113 2.71 -13.97 10.69
C GLY A 113 2.08 -14.64 9.46
N MET A 114 2.54 -14.23 8.28
CA MET A 114 2.17 -14.88 7.01
C MET A 114 3.18 -15.96 6.63
N LEU A 115 2.70 -17.08 6.14
CA LEU A 115 3.50 -18.17 5.60
C LEU A 115 3.33 -18.21 4.08
N LEU A 116 4.43 -18.04 3.34
CA LEU A 116 4.42 -18.16 1.88
C LEU A 116 4.64 -19.63 1.53
N VAL A 117 3.59 -20.29 0.99
CA VAL A 117 3.60 -21.74 0.73
C VAL A 117 4.79 -22.16 -0.14
N PRO A 118 5.13 -21.46 -1.25
CA PRO A 118 6.29 -21.83 -2.07
C PRO A 118 7.63 -21.75 -1.31
N GLU A 119 7.77 -20.78 -0.41
CA GLU A 119 8.99 -20.62 0.38
C GLU A 119 9.12 -21.75 1.41
N LEU A 120 8.05 -22.05 2.15
CA LEU A 120 8.06 -23.16 3.10
C LEU A 120 8.32 -24.52 2.44
N HIS A 121 7.89 -24.72 1.19
CA HIS A 121 8.21 -25.96 0.45
C HIS A 121 9.63 -25.99 -0.11
N SER A 122 10.23 -24.84 -0.41
CA SER A 122 11.61 -24.74 -0.92
C SER A 122 12.67 -24.67 0.19
N ASP A 123 12.25 -24.40 1.43
CA ASP A 123 13.12 -24.36 2.60
C ASP A 123 13.87 -25.69 2.82
N ARG A 124 15.14 -25.63 3.23
CA ARG A 124 16.02 -26.80 3.39
C ARG A 124 16.28 -27.17 4.85
N SER A 125 15.66 -26.49 5.79
CA SER A 125 15.78 -26.75 7.22
C SER A 125 15.23 -28.14 7.55
N ASP A 126 15.64 -28.63 8.73
CA ASP A 126 15.06 -29.85 9.27
C ASP A 126 13.55 -29.68 9.46
N GLY A 127 12.80 -30.74 9.17
CA GLY A 127 11.34 -30.75 9.12
C GLY A 127 10.66 -30.45 10.47
N ASP A 128 11.43 -30.48 11.56
CA ASP A 128 10.98 -30.26 12.93
C ASP A 128 10.93 -28.78 13.32
N THR A 129 11.45 -27.87 12.47
CA THR A 129 11.41 -26.43 12.73
C THR A 129 9.95 -25.93 12.74
N PRO A 130 9.51 -25.16 13.74
CA PRO A 130 8.17 -24.58 13.75
C PRO A 130 8.02 -23.53 12.65
N VAL A 131 6.85 -23.47 12.01
CA VAL A 131 6.58 -22.53 10.91
C VAL A 131 6.64 -21.06 11.36
N SER A 132 6.46 -20.78 12.65
CA SER A 132 6.65 -19.44 13.24
C SER A 132 8.03 -18.84 12.96
N ALA A 133 9.07 -19.67 12.83
CA ALA A 133 10.42 -19.23 12.52
C ALA A 133 10.54 -18.71 11.07
N LEU A 134 9.70 -19.24 10.17
CA LEU A 134 9.68 -18.91 8.74
C LEU A 134 8.60 -17.88 8.38
N ALA A 135 7.78 -17.47 9.35
CA ALA A 135 6.71 -16.52 9.12
C ALA A 135 7.24 -15.11 8.80
N GLN A 136 6.65 -14.48 7.79
CA GLN A 136 6.92 -13.12 7.37
C GLN A 136 5.84 -12.16 7.87
N PHE A 137 6.07 -10.85 7.72
CA PHE A 137 5.08 -9.79 8.02
C PHE A 137 4.55 -9.81 9.47
N LYS A 138 5.33 -10.29 10.44
CA LYS A 138 4.93 -10.46 11.85
C LYS A 138 4.36 -9.20 12.51
N ASP A 139 4.89 -8.03 12.13
CA ASP A 139 4.47 -6.72 12.65
C ASP A 139 3.54 -5.95 11.69
N ALA A 140 3.07 -6.60 10.63
CA ALA A 140 2.26 -5.98 9.60
C ALA A 140 0.88 -6.63 9.53
N VAL A 141 -0.11 -5.90 9.99
CA VAL A 141 -1.52 -6.28 9.96
C VAL A 141 -2.39 -5.10 9.56
N LEU A 142 -3.59 -5.39 9.09
CA LEU A 142 -4.65 -4.41 8.88
C LEU A 142 -5.72 -4.58 9.94
N VAL A 143 -6.50 -3.53 10.21
CA VAL A 143 -7.70 -3.61 11.07
C VAL A 143 -8.93 -3.15 10.29
N PRO A 144 -10.15 -3.69 10.58
CA PRO A 144 -11.36 -3.40 9.81
C PRO A 144 -11.68 -1.91 9.66
N SER A 145 -11.33 -1.10 10.65
CA SER A 145 -11.60 0.35 10.69
C SER A 145 -10.70 1.17 9.77
N MET A 146 -9.59 0.61 9.25
CA MET A 146 -8.75 1.29 8.29
C MET A 146 -9.52 1.58 7.01
N ASN A 147 -9.37 2.80 6.50
CA ASN A 147 -9.83 3.13 5.16
C ASN A 147 -8.83 2.66 4.10
N VAL A 148 -9.24 2.75 2.85
CA VAL A 148 -8.44 2.38 1.68
C VAL A 148 -7.07 3.06 1.62
N GLN A 149 -6.93 4.32 2.06
CA GLN A 149 -5.67 5.06 2.02
C GLN A 149 -4.67 4.51 3.05
N THR A 150 -5.08 4.36 4.30
CA THR A 150 -4.22 3.81 5.37
C THR A 150 -3.80 2.37 5.08
N ALA A 151 -4.71 1.58 4.49
CA ALA A 151 -4.39 0.22 4.06
C ALA A 151 -3.40 0.19 2.88
N ALA A 152 -3.57 1.07 1.88
CA ALA A 152 -2.61 1.20 0.77
C ALA A 152 -1.21 1.63 1.24
N GLU A 153 -1.12 2.57 2.17
CA GLU A 153 0.16 2.98 2.78
C GLU A 153 0.82 1.83 3.54
N THR A 154 0.02 0.98 4.19
CA THR A 154 0.53 -0.19 4.90
C THR A 154 1.10 -1.21 3.93
N PHE A 155 0.40 -1.52 2.82
CA PHE A 155 0.95 -2.38 1.76
C PHE A 155 2.24 -1.83 1.15
N GLN A 156 2.29 -0.53 0.84
CA GLN A 156 3.49 0.10 0.30
C GLN A 156 4.68 0.05 1.27
N ARG A 157 4.44 0.29 2.56
CA ARG A 157 5.48 0.26 3.60
C ARG A 157 6.03 -1.15 3.80
N THR A 158 5.19 -2.17 3.71
CA THR A 158 5.58 -3.55 3.98
C THR A 158 6.08 -4.28 2.72
N GLY A 159 5.68 -3.81 1.53
CA GLY A 159 5.90 -4.53 0.28
C GLY A 159 5.11 -5.85 0.20
N ALA A 160 4.12 -6.05 1.07
CA ALA A 160 3.29 -7.24 1.07
C ALA A 160 2.24 -7.17 -0.05
N GLU A 161 1.98 -8.28 -0.72
CA GLU A 161 0.87 -8.37 -1.68
C GLU A 161 -0.46 -8.69 -0.98
N GLU A 162 -0.37 -9.21 0.24
CA GLU A 162 -1.50 -9.70 1.02
C GLU A 162 -1.17 -9.61 2.51
N LEU A 163 -2.12 -9.11 3.30
CA LEU A 163 -1.98 -8.92 4.75
C LEU A 163 -3.20 -9.46 5.47
N ALA A 164 -2.95 -10.05 6.64
CA ALA A 164 -4.00 -10.44 7.55
C ALA A 164 -4.74 -9.21 8.06
N VAL A 165 -6.05 -9.35 8.19
CA VAL A 165 -6.91 -8.40 8.88
C VAL A 165 -7.20 -8.96 10.26
N VAL A 166 -6.87 -8.20 11.29
CA VAL A 166 -7.07 -8.56 12.69
C VAL A 166 -8.10 -7.62 13.34
N GLU A 167 -8.72 -8.06 14.44
CA GLU A 167 -9.74 -7.27 15.15
C GLU A 167 -9.22 -5.90 15.59
N ASP A 168 -8.07 -5.89 16.25
CA ASP A 168 -7.34 -4.72 16.69
C ASP A 168 -5.83 -4.97 16.76
N PHE A 169 -5.05 -3.95 17.11
CA PHE A 169 -3.60 -4.04 17.17
C PHE A 169 -3.04 -4.67 18.44
N ASP A 170 -3.86 -4.80 19.48
CA ASP A 170 -3.49 -5.26 20.81
C ASP A 170 -3.63 -6.79 20.90
N GLU A 171 -4.83 -7.33 20.69
CA GLU A 171 -5.12 -8.77 20.73
C GLU A 171 -4.74 -9.46 19.42
N ARG A 172 -4.83 -8.76 18.28
CA ARG A 172 -4.47 -9.23 16.94
C ARG A 172 -5.14 -10.54 16.53
N ILE A 173 -6.40 -10.73 16.91
CA ILE A 173 -7.21 -11.89 16.51
C ILE A 173 -7.53 -11.82 15.02
N VAL A 174 -7.21 -12.87 14.26
CA VAL A 174 -7.40 -12.90 12.80
C VAL A 174 -8.89 -12.93 12.44
N LEU A 175 -9.33 -11.95 11.66
CA LEU A 175 -10.70 -11.84 11.13
C LEU A 175 -10.79 -12.16 9.63
N GLY A 176 -9.70 -11.96 8.91
CA GLY A 176 -9.72 -12.06 7.46
C GLY A 176 -8.39 -11.74 6.80
N LEU A 177 -8.46 -11.51 5.50
CA LEU A 177 -7.31 -11.28 4.63
C LEU A 177 -7.70 -10.27 3.56
N LEU A 178 -6.78 -9.39 3.21
CA LEU A 178 -6.95 -8.44 2.12
C LEU A 178 -5.72 -8.47 1.22
N THR A 179 -5.95 -8.50 -0.09
CA THR A 179 -4.88 -8.36 -1.08
C THR A 179 -4.77 -6.91 -1.54
N GLU A 180 -3.55 -6.47 -1.83
CA GLU A 180 -3.28 -5.15 -2.40
C GLU A 180 -4.02 -4.99 -3.74
N SER A 181 -4.00 -6.03 -4.58
CA SER A 181 -4.67 -6.04 -5.88
C SER A 181 -6.19 -5.82 -5.77
N HIS A 182 -6.84 -6.43 -4.77
CA HIS A 182 -8.27 -6.23 -4.55
C HIS A 182 -8.55 -4.82 -4.04
N LEU A 183 -7.76 -4.34 -3.09
CA LEU A 183 -7.86 -2.98 -2.56
C LEU A 183 -7.73 -1.93 -3.69
N MET A 184 -6.71 -2.05 -4.54
CA MET A 184 -6.46 -1.10 -5.63
C MET A 184 -7.56 -1.14 -6.70
N ARG A 185 -8.09 -2.34 -6.99
CA ARG A 185 -9.23 -2.49 -7.90
C ARG A 185 -10.48 -1.81 -7.35
N ARG A 186 -10.81 -2.02 -6.07
CA ARG A 186 -11.97 -1.39 -5.44
C ARG A 186 -11.81 0.12 -5.35
N TYR A 187 -10.62 0.61 -5.05
CA TYR A 187 -10.30 2.03 -5.07
C TYR A 187 -10.58 2.67 -6.44
N ALA A 188 -10.10 2.05 -7.53
CA ALA A 188 -10.34 2.54 -8.89
C ALA A 188 -11.82 2.53 -9.27
N GLU A 189 -12.54 1.45 -8.93
CA GLU A 189 -13.98 1.33 -9.19
C GLU A 189 -14.80 2.42 -8.49
N GLU A 190 -14.46 2.78 -7.24
CA GLU A 190 -15.15 3.85 -6.51
C GLU A 190 -14.77 5.25 -7.03
N LEU A 191 -13.51 5.47 -7.42
CA LEU A 191 -13.09 6.72 -8.04
C LEU A 191 -13.81 6.99 -9.37
N ASP A 192 -14.00 5.96 -10.19
CA ASP A 192 -14.71 6.08 -11.46
C ASP A 192 -16.21 6.34 -11.26
N LYS A 193 -16.84 5.78 -10.21
CA LYS A 193 -18.22 6.12 -9.83
C LYS A 193 -18.34 7.58 -9.43
N ALA A 194 -17.47 8.05 -8.54
CA ALA A 194 -17.48 9.44 -8.10
C ALA A 194 -17.32 10.42 -9.27
N ARG A 195 -16.48 10.08 -10.27
CA ARG A 195 -16.34 10.89 -11.51
C ARG A 195 -17.59 10.92 -12.37
N ARG A 196 -18.29 9.79 -12.53
CA ARG A 196 -19.56 9.74 -13.30
C ARG A 196 -20.66 10.55 -12.63
N ASP A 197 -20.78 10.45 -11.31
CA ASP A 197 -21.76 11.21 -10.53
C ASP A 197 -21.54 12.74 -10.68
N LEU A 198 -20.29 13.17 -10.77
CA LEU A 198 -19.92 14.58 -11.02
C LEU A 198 -20.22 15.04 -12.46
N SER A 199 -20.18 14.13 -13.44
CA SER A 199 -20.42 14.44 -14.86
C SER A 199 -21.91 14.45 -15.25
N GLY A 200 -22.82 14.05 -14.34
CA GLY A 200 -24.26 14.04 -14.59
C GLY A 200 -24.74 12.92 -15.53
N GLU A 201 -23.93 11.88 -15.75
CA GLU A 201 -24.31 10.69 -16.48
C GLU A 201 -24.88 9.64 -15.51
N GLY A 202 -26.09 9.88 -15.03
CA GLY A 202 -26.85 9.00 -14.13
C GLY A 202 -28.32 8.94 -14.50
#